data_AF-A0A659UJH9-F1
#
_entry.id   AF-A0A659UJH9-F1
#
_cell.length_a   1.000
_cell.length_b   1.000
_cell.length_c   1.000
_cell.angle_alpha   90.00
_cell.angle_beta   90.00
_cell.angle_gamma   90.00
#
_symmetry.space_group_name_H-M   'P 1'
#
loop_
_entity.id
_entity.type
_entity.pdbx_description
1 polymer ?
#
loop_
_entity_poly.entity_id
_entity_poly.type
_entity_poly.pdbx_seq_one_letter_code
_entity_poly.pdbx_strand_id
1 'polypeptide(L)'
;EAVSALIFRPRVGELLVNTGLLVLLAVPIAIILSVTLAWLTERSDLPGARLWAWLCVAPLAIPAFVHSYAWITMVPGLHGLWAGVLVSVIAYFPFLYLPVSAALRRLDPALEDAAAALGLGPWRVFWRVVLPQLRLAICGGSLLVGLHLLAEYGLYVFIRFD
;
A
#
# COMPACT_ATOMS: atom_id res chain seq x y z
N GLU A 1 9.32 -11.25 38.00
CA GLU A 1 10.10 -9.98 38.04
C GLU A 1 11.02 -9.78 36.82
N ALA A 2 11.74 -10.81 36.34
CA ALA A 2 12.61 -10.67 35.15
C ALA A 2 11.85 -10.32 33.85
N VAL A 3 10.67 -10.92 33.64
CA VAL A 3 9.84 -10.71 32.43
C VAL A 3 9.26 -9.29 32.38
N SER A 4 8.79 -8.74 33.50
CA SER A 4 8.28 -7.37 33.54
C SER A 4 9.39 -6.35 33.25
N ALA A 5 10.60 -6.58 33.75
CA ALA A 5 11.76 -5.72 33.46
C ALA A 5 12.24 -5.80 31.99
N LEU A 6 11.89 -6.86 31.26
CA LEU A 6 12.14 -6.99 29.82
C LEU A 6 11.06 -6.28 28.98
N ILE A 7 9.80 -6.41 29.37
CA ILE A 7 8.65 -5.84 28.65
C ILE A 7 8.61 -4.31 28.77
N PHE A 8 8.84 -3.75 29.97
CA PHE A 8 8.68 -2.32 30.22
C PHE A 8 9.96 -1.50 30.00
N ARG A 9 10.82 -1.91 29.05
CA ARG A 9 12.02 -1.14 28.70
C ARG A 9 11.63 0.08 27.84
N PRO A 10 12.28 1.25 28.02
CA PRO A 10 12.07 2.41 27.16
C PRO A 10 12.19 2.08 25.67
N ARG A 11 13.15 1.21 25.31
CA ARG A 11 13.35 0.73 23.94
C ARG A 11 12.13 0.03 23.34
N VAL A 12 11.36 -0.72 24.13
CA VAL A 12 10.13 -1.36 23.65
C VAL A 12 9.11 -0.30 23.26
N GLY A 13 9.00 0.78 24.05
CA GLY A 13 8.16 1.93 23.72
C GLY A 13 8.58 2.62 22.43
N GLU A 14 9.87 2.89 22.25
CA GLU A 14 10.43 3.48 21.01
C GLU A 14 10.11 2.62 19.78
N LEU A 15 10.34 1.30 19.87
CA LEU A 15 10.08 0.37 18.77
C LEU A 15 8.59 0.28 18.43
N LEU A 16 7.72 0.28 19.44
CA LEU A 16 6.27 0.31 19.24
C LEU A 16 5.82 1.61 18.56
N VAL A 17 6.39 2.76 18.94
CA VAL A 17 6.10 4.05 18.30
C VAL A 17 6.57 4.05 16.85
N ASN A 18 7.80 3.61 16.57
CA ASN A 18 8.33 3.56 15.20
C ASN A 18 7.49 2.65 14.31
N THR A 19 7.12 1.46 14.80
CA THR A 19 6.27 0.51 14.08
C THR A 19 4.86 1.06 13.86
N GLY A 20 4.29 1.71 14.88
CA GLY A 20 3.00 2.38 14.78
C GLY A 20 3.01 3.49 13.74
N LEU A 21 4.04 4.35 13.75
CA LEU A 21 4.23 5.42 12.77
C LEU A 21 4.40 4.86 11.36
N LEU A 22 5.18 3.78 11.20
CA LEU A 22 5.35 3.12 9.92
C LEU A 22 4.01 2.64 9.34
N VAL A 23 3.19 1.95 10.14
CA VAL A 23 1.85 1.51 9.69
C VAL A 23 0.96 2.70 9.36
N LEU A 24 0.92 3.70 10.23
CA LEU A 24 0.07 4.90 10.06
C LEU A 24 0.44 5.73 8.82
N LEU A 25 1.70 5.69 8.38
CA LEU A 25 2.17 6.41 7.20
C LEU A 25 2.11 5.55 5.93
N ALA A 26 2.62 4.32 5.99
CA ALA A 26 2.73 3.46 4.81
C ALA A 26 1.36 3.00 4.29
N VAL A 27 0.41 2.67 5.16
CA VAL A 27 -0.90 2.16 4.74
C VAL A 27 -1.69 3.21 3.95
N PRO A 28 -1.87 4.46 4.41
CA PRO A 28 -2.56 5.49 3.60
C PRO A 28 -1.88 5.76 2.26
N ILE A 29 -0.55 5.79 2.21
CA ILE A 29 0.19 5.99 0.97
C ILE A 29 -0.05 4.82 0.01
N ALA A 30 0.01 3.59 0.51
CA ALA A 30 -0.29 2.39 -0.27
C ALA A 30 -1.74 2.36 -0.76
N ILE A 31 -2.72 2.83 0.04
CA ILE A 31 -4.12 2.98 -0.39
C ILE A 31 -4.21 3.93 -1.58
N ILE A 32 -3.67 5.15 -1.43
CA ILE A 32 -3.71 6.17 -2.48
C ILE A 32 -3.07 5.64 -3.75
N LEU A 33 -1.84 5.12 -3.66
CA LEU A 33 -1.10 4.58 -4.80
C LEU A 33 -1.87 3.46 -5.49
N SER A 34 -2.36 2.49 -4.75
CA SER A 34 -3.04 1.32 -5.31
C SER A 34 -4.39 1.66 -5.93
N VAL A 35 -5.17 2.54 -5.30
CA VAL A 35 -6.46 2.99 -5.84
C VAL A 35 -6.25 3.77 -7.13
N THR A 36 -5.25 4.67 -7.15
CA THR A 36 -4.90 5.41 -8.36
C THR A 36 -4.43 4.48 -9.48
N LEU A 37 -3.50 3.57 -9.20
CA LEU A 37 -3.00 2.61 -10.20
C LEU A 37 -4.11 1.68 -10.69
N ALA A 38 -4.95 1.16 -9.80
CA ALA A 38 -6.06 0.30 -10.17
C ALA A 38 -7.09 1.05 -11.04
N TRP A 39 -7.40 2.30 -10.72
CA TRP A 39 -8.28 3.11 -11.56
C TRP A 39 -7.66 3.35 -12.95
N LEU A 40 -6.37 3.67 -13.03
CA LEU A 40 -5.67 3.86 -14.31
C LEU A 40 -5.59 2.58 -15.14
N THR A 41 -5.39 1.42 -14.52
CA THR A 41 -5.26 0.16 -15.28
C THR A 41 -6.60 -0.47 -15.65
N GLU A 42 -7.68 -0.13 -14.95
CA GLU A 42 -8.99 -0.79 -15.13
C GLU A 42 -10.08 0.11 -15.72
N ARG A 43 -10.00 1.44 -15.54
CA ARG A 43 -11.07 2.38 -15.89
C ARG A 43 -10.66 3.48 -16.86
N SER A 44 -9.36 3.72 -17.07
CA SER A 44 -8.90 4.69 -18.08
C SER A 44 -8.44 4.03 -19.36
N ASP A 45 -8.22 4.84 -20.40
CA ASP A 45 -7.73 4.46 -21.72
C ASP A 45 -6.19 4.31 -21.78
N LEU A 46 -5.59 3.87 -20.67
CA LEU A 46 -4.14 3.82 -20.52
C LEU A 46 -3.51 2.88 -21.57
N PRO A 47 -2.60 3.36 -22.45
CA PRO A 47 -1.97 2.51 -23.45
C PRO A 47 -1.13 1.44 -22.76
N GLY A 48 -1.33 0.18 -23.17
CA GLY A 48 -0.63 -0.96 -22.58
C GLY A 48 -1.02 -1.24 -21.13
N ALA A 49 -2.25 -0.93 -20.70
CA ALA A 49 -2.74 -1.16 -19.33
C ALA A 49 -2.38 -2.54 -18.75
N ARG A 50 -2.34 -3.59 -19.57
CA ARG A 50 -1.91 -4.93 -19.15
C ARG A 50 -0.45 -4.99 -18.69
N LEU A 51 0.46 -4.30 -19.37
CA LEU A 51 1.86 -4.21 -18.96
C LEU A 51 1.98 -3.46 -17.64
N TRP A 52 1.26 -2.35 -17.49
CA TRP A 52 1.21 -1.59 -16.24
C TRP A 52 0.68 -2.43 -15.08
N ALA A 53 -0.38 -3.21 -15.30
CA ALA A 53 -0.90 -4.13 -14.29
C ALA A 53 0.13 -5.19 -13.86
N TRP A 54 0.90 -5.73 -14.81
CA TRP A 54 2.00 -6.66 -14.49
C TRP A 54 3.11 -5.98 -13.68
N LEU A 55 3.51 -4.76 -14.07
CA LEU A 55 4.50 -3.98 -13.33
C LEU A 55 4.03 -3.63 -11.92
N CYS A 56 2.72 -3.39 -11.73
CA CYS A 56 2.14 -3.15 -10.41
C CYS A 56 2.25 -4.37 -9.49
N VAL A 57 2.26 -5.59 -10.04
CA VAL A 57 2.33 -6.83 -9.25
C VAL A 57 3.76 -7.35 -9.11
N ALA A 58 4.65 -6.96 -10.03
CA ALA A 58 6.05 -7.39 -10.07
C ALA A 58 6.83 -7.26 -8.73
N PRO A 59 6.63 -6.22 -7.89
CA PRO A 59 7.34 -6.11 -6.62
C PRO A 59 7.14 -7.29 -5.67
N LEU A 60 6.03 -8.03 -5.77
CA LEU A 60 5.77 -9.23 -4.95
C LEU A 60 6.73 -10.39 -5.29
N ALA A 61 7.33 -10.39 -6.48
CA ALA A 61 8.30 -11.41 -6.88
C ALA A 61 9.66 -11.21 -6.21
N ILE A 62 9.91 -10.01 -5.64
CA ILE A 62 11.18 -9.66 -5.02
C ILE A 62 11.09 -10.00 -3.52
N PRO A 63 11.99 -10.84 -2.99
CA PRO A 63 12.03 -11.13 -1.55
C PRO A 63 12.27 -9.86 -0.71
N ALA A 64 11.69 -9.81 0.49
CA ALA A 64 11.72 -8.61 1.35
C ALA A 64 13.14 -8.09 1.66
N PHE A 65 14.10 -8.97 1.97
CA PHE A 65 15.49 -8.55 2.21
C PHE A 65 16.19 -8.03 0.94
N VAL A 66 15.74 -8.46 -0.25
CA VAL A 66 16.30 -7.99 -1.52
C VAL A 66 15.83 -6.56 -1.79
N HIS A 67 14.59 -6.22 -1.45
CA HIS A 67 14.09 -4.83 -1.50
C HIS A 67 14.98 -3.91 -0.66
N SER A 68 15.20 -4.26 0.60
CA SER A 68 15.99 -3.42 1.52
C SER A 68 17.45 -3.31 1.11
N TYR A 69 18.06 -4.41 0.68
CA TYR A 69 19.42 -4.41 0.13
C TYR A 69 19.54 -3.55 -1.13
N ALA A 70 18.64 -3.71 -2.10
CA ALA A 70 18.68 -2.99 -3.37
C ALA A 70 18.54 -1.47 -3.17
N TRP A 71 17.58 -1.04 -2.36
CA TRP A 71 17.32 0.39 -2.13
C TRP A 71 18.49 1.11 -1.45
N ILE A 72 19.15 0.48 -0.49
CA ILE A 72 20.28 1.10 0.22
C ILE A 72 21.54 1.07 -0.63
N THR A 73 21.72 0.03 -1.44
CA THR A 73 22.82 0.00 -2.41
C THR A 73 22.66 1.11 -3.45
N MET A 74 21.43 1.35 -3.90
CA MET A 74 21.12 2.40 -4.88
C MET A 74 21.15 3.80 -4.27
N VAL A 75 20.68 3.95 -3.04
CA VAL A 75 20.60 5.23 -2.32
C VAL A 75 21.17 5.04 -0.90
N PRO A 76 22.50 5.17 -0.71
CA PRO A 76 23.16 4.91 0.58
C PRO A 76 22.71 5.81 1.74
N GLY A 77 22.01 6.92 1.46
CA GLY A 77 21.43 7.78 2.49
C GLY A 77 20.03 7.38 2.97
N LEU A 78 19.45 6.31 2.40
CA LEU A 78 18.07 5.92 2.65
C LEU A 78 17.96 5.09 3.94
N HIS A 79 17.81 5.79 5.07
CA HIS A 79 17.70 5.19 6.40
C HIS A 79 16.52 5.72 7.22
N GLY A 80 16.19 5.02 8.31
CA GLY A 80 15.15 5.41 9.27
C GLY A 80 13.71 5.25 8.77
N LEU A 81 12.78 5.97 9.41
CA LEU A 81 11.34 5.81 9.20
C LEU A 81 10.91 6.04 7.75
N TRP A 82 11.39 7.10 7.10
CA TRP A 82 10.99 7.44 5.74
C TRP A 82 11.46 6.41 4.71
N ALA A 83 12.64 5.84 4.92
CA ALA A 83 13.14 4.74 4.13
C ALA A 83 12.26 3.50 4.30
N GLY A 84 11.90 3.17 5.56
CA GLY A 84 10.96 2.10 5.87
C GLY A 84 9.62 2.30 5.15
N VAL A 85 9.02 3.49 5.25
CA VAL A 85 7.75 3.83 4.58
C VAL A 85 7.85 3.65 3.06
N LEU A 86 8.88 4.21 2.42
CA LEU A 86 9.05 4.13 0.97
C LEU A 86 9.18 2.67 0.49
N VAL A 87 10.08 1.92 1.11
CA VAL A 87 10.36 0.54 0.70
C VAL A 87 9.16 -0.36 0.99
N SER A 88 8.46 -0.16 2.11
CA SER A 88 7.23 -0.86 2.45
C SER A 88 6.09 -0.60 1.48
N VAL A 89 5.90 0.66 1.07
CA VAL A 89 4.88 1.00 0.06
C VAL A 89 5.20 0.26 -1.23
N ILE A 90 6.44 0.32 -1.73
CA ILE A 90 6.83 -0.32 -2.99
C ILE A 90 6.69 -1.85 -2.93
N ALA A 91 7.11 -2.46 -1.83
CA ALA A 91 7.04 -3.90 -1.66
C ALA A 91 5.60 -4.43 -1.53
N TYR A 92 4.73 -3.69 -0.81
CA TYR A 92 3.46 -4.23 -0.33
C TYR A 92 2.19 -3.56 -0.85
N PHE A 93 2.27 -2.42 -1.57
CA PHE A 93 1.09 -1.90 -2.27
C PHE A 93 0.40 -2.93 -3.19
N PRO A 94 1.08 -3.93 -3.79
CA PRO A 94 0.38 -4.89 -4.66
C PRO A 94 -0.69 -5.71 -3.92
N PHE A 95 -0.52 -5.97 -2.62
CA PHE A 95 -1.53 -6.63 -1.78
C PHE A 95 -2.83 -5.83 -1.66
N LEU A 96 -2.77 -4.52 -1.90
CA LEU A 96 -3.92 -3.62 -1.90
C LEU A 96 -4.42 -3.36 -3.33
N TYR A 97 -3.51 -3.23 -4.30
CA TYR A 97 -3.84 -3.10 -5.72
C TYR A 97 -4.68 -4.27 -6.23
N LEU A 98 -4.32 -5.51 -5.94
CA LEU A 98 -5.00 -6.71 -6.45
C LEU A 98 -6.50 -6.77 -6.08
N PRO A 99 -6.92 -6.68 -4.80
CA PRO A 99 -8.34 -6.69 -4.45
C PRO A 99 -9.07 -5.45 -4.97
N VAL A 100 -8.42 -4.28 -5.03
CA VAL A 100 -9.04 -3.05 -5.55
C VAL A 100 -9.28 -3.12 -7.06
N SER A 101 -8.30 -3.59 -7.84
CA SER A 101 -8.44 -3.85 -9.29
C SER A 101 -9.53 -4.90 -9.53
N ALA A 102 -9.54 -5.99 -8.77
CA ALA A 102 -10.57 -7.03 -8.89
C ALA A 102 -11.97 -6.50 -8.55
N ALA A 103 -12.11 -5.63 -7.54
CA ALA A 103 -13.37 -4.97 -7.22
C ALA A 103 -13.81 -4.02 -8.33
N LEU A 104 -12.90 -3.18 -8.84
CA LEU A 104 -13.16 -2.28 -9.96
C LEU A 104 -13.65 -3.04 -11.20
N ARG A 105 -13.04 -4.17 -11.57
CA ARG A 105 -13.49 -5.00 -12.71
C ARG A 105 -14.91 -5.55 -12.55
N ARG A 106 -15.39 -5.69 -11.31
CA ARG A 106 -16.72 -6.23 -11.00
C ARG A 106 -17.81 -5.16 -10.94
N LEU A 107 -17.44 -3.88 -10.80
CA LEU A 107 -18.42 -2.79 -10.76
C LEU A 107 -19.07 -2.60 -12.13
N ASP A 108 -20.39 -2.45 -12.15
CA ASP A 108 -21.14 -2.16 -13.38
C ASP A 108 -20.85 -0.72 -13.86
N PRO A 109 -20.30 -0.51 -15.07
CA PRO A 109 -20.10 0.82 -15.64
C PRO A 109 -21.39 1.65 -15.74
N ALA A 110 -22.56 1.02 -15.82
CA ALA A 110 -23.84 1.72 -15.92
C ALA A 110 -24.11 2.64 -14.72
N LEU A 111 -23.55 2.35 -13.54
CA LEU A 111 -23.63 3.23 -12.37
C LEU A 111 -22.88 4.55 -12.57
N GLU A 112 -21.75 4.51 -13.27
CA GLU A 112 -20.95 5.68 -13.61
C GLU A 112 -21.66 6.51 -14.71
N ASP A 113 -22.20 5.85 -15.74
CA ASP A 113 -22.94 6.48 -16.82
C ASP A 113 -24.22 7.15 -16.32
N ALA A 114 -24.98 6.48 -15.44
CA ALA A 114 -26.18 7.06 -14.83
C ALA A 114 -25.85 8.29 -13.98
N ALA A 115 -24.77 8.24 -13.20
CA ALA A 115 -24.28 9.37 -12.42
C ALA A 115 -23.84 10.55 -13.32
N ALA A 116 -23.16 10.26 -14.43
CA ALA A 116 -22.76 11.26 -15.42
C ALA A 116 -23.97 11.89 -16.12
N ALA A 117 -24.99 11.11 -16.48
CA ALA A 117 -26.23 11.59 -17.09
C ALA A 117 -27.02 12.54 -16.16
N LEU A 118 -26.87 12.38 -14.84
CA LEU A 118 -27.41 13.29 -13.82
C LEU A 118 -26.54 14.56 -13.62
N GLY A 119 -25.55 14.80 -14.48
CA GLY A 119 -24.71 15.99 -14.48
C GLY A 119 -23.49 15.95 -13.54
N LEU A 120 -23.12 14.76 -13.03
CA LEU A 120 -21.90 14.62 -12.25
C LEU A 120 -20.68 14.54 -13.17
N GLY A 121 -19.69 15.41 -12.94
CA GLY A 121 -18.39 15.30 -13.62
C GLY A 121 -17.57 14.09 -13.14
N PRO A 122 -16.54 13.67 -13.89
CA PRO A 122 -15.79 12.42 -13.64
C PRO A 122 -15.23 12.31 -12.22
N TRP A 123 -14.69 13.41 -11.69
CA TRP A 123 -14.18 13.45 -10.31
C TRP A 123 -15.28 13.20 -9.28
N ARG A 124 -16.47 13.78 -9.47
CA ARG A 124 -17.60 13.56 -8.55
C ARG A 124 -18.13 12.14 -8.68
N VAL A 125 -18.17 11.57 -9.88
CA VAL A 125 -18.55 10.17 -10.10
C VAL A 125 -17.59 9.26 -9.33
N PHE A 126 -16.28 9.46 -9.47
CA PHE A 126 -15.28 8.66 -8.75
C PHE A 126 -15.48 8.72 -7.23
N TRP A 127 -15.52 9.91 -6.62
CA TRP A 127 -15.59 10.04 -5.15
C TRP A 127 -16.95 9.66 -4.56
N ARG A 128 -18.06 9.88 -5.28
CA ARG A 128 -19.41 9.63 -4.75
C ARG A 128 -19.96 8.26 -5.12
N VAL A 129 -19.53 7.67 -6.24
CA VAL A 129 -20.07 6.41 -6.76
C VAL A 129 -19.04 5.30 -6.64
N VAL A 130 -17.84 5.47 -7.20
CA VAL A 130 -16.85 4.39 -7.30
C VAL A 130 -16.18 4.11 -5.95
N LEU A 131 -15.57 5.12 -5.33
CA LEU A 131 -14.75 4.95 -4.13
C LEU A 131 -15.52 4.33 -2.94
N PRO A 132 -16.78 4.70 -2.63
CA PRO A 132 -17.54 4.07 -1.56
C PRO A 132 -17.79 2.57 -1.79
N GLN A 133 -17.85 2.13 -3.04
CA GLN A 133 -18.01 0.72 -3.40
C GLN A 133 -16.70 -0.07 -3.22
N LEU A 134 -15.55 0.60 -3.34
CA LEU A 134 -14.23 0.00 -3.11
C LEU A 134 -13.88 -0.16 -1.62
N ARG A 135 -14.67 0.39 -0.69
CA ARG A 135 -14.34 0.42 0.75
C ARG A 135 -14.00 -0.95 1.32
N LEU A 136 -14.71 -2.01 0.91
CA LEU A 136 -14.46 -3.36 1.43
C LEU A 136 -13.13 -3.93 0.91
N ALA A 137 -12.82 -3.71 -0.37
CA ALA A 137 -11.55 -4.11 -0.95
C ALA A 137 -10.38 -3.34 -0.33
N ILE A 138 -10.55 -2.03 -0.11
CA ILE A 138 -9.56 -1.18 0.56
C ILE A 138 -9.33 -1.64 2.00
N CYS A 139 -10.39 -1.91 2.78
CA CYS A 139 -10.25 -2.42 4.15
C CYS A 139 -9.50 -3.76 4.17
N GLY A 140 -9.87 -4.70 3.29
CA GLY A 140 -9.23 -6.00 3.20
C GLY A 140 -7.75 -5.90 2.82
N GLY A 141 -7.43 -5.13 1.78
CA GLY A 141 -6.05 -4.88 1.35
C GLY A 141 -5.22 -4.15 2.41
N SER A 142 -5.80 -3.16 3.09
CA SER A 142 -5.13 -2.43 4.18
C SER A 142 -4.79 -3.34 5.35
N LEU A 143 -5.67 -4.29 5.69
CA LEU A 143 -5.42 -5.28 6.74
C LEU A 143 -4.28 -6.21 6.36
N LEU A 144 -4.21 -6.66 5.10
CA LEU A 144 -3.11 -7.50 4.60
C LEU A 144 -1.76 -6.78 4.61
N VAL A 145 -1.74 -5.51 4.18
CA VAL A 145 -0.54 -4.67 4.24
C VAL A 145 -0.13 -4.46 5.69
N GLY A 146 -1.05 -4.04 6.56
CA GLY A 146 -0.77 -3.82 7.97
C GLY A 146 -0.20 -5.06 8.67
N LEU A 147 -0.77 -6.24 8.41
CA LEU A 147 -0.24 -7.50 8.94
C LEU A 147 1.19 -7.79 8.47
N HIS A 148 1.48 -7.56 7.19
CA HIS A 148 2.84 -7.71 6.67
C HIS A 148 3.80 -6.74 7.37
N LEU A 149 3.44 -5.45 7.49
CA LEU A 149 4.29 -4.46 8.15
C LEU A 149 4.60 -4.83 9.61
N LEU A 150 3.64 -5.40 10.33
CA LEU A 150 3.82 -5.82 11.73
C LEU A 150 4.64 -7.10 11.89
N ALA A 151 4.63 -7.98 10.88
CA ALA A 151 5.32 -9.28 10.94
C ALA A 151 6.71 -9.26 10.27
N GLU A 152 7.04 -8.20 9.54
CA GLU A 152 8.20 -8.19 8.66
C GLU A 152 9.48 -7.74 9.36
N TYR A 153 10.55 -8.50 9.13
CA TYR A 153 11.91 -8.16 9.57
C TYR A 153 12.85 -7.96 8.38
N GLY A 154 12.74 -8.79 7.34
CA GLY A 154 13.68 -8.80 6.22
C GLY A 154 13.68 -7.48 5.45
N LEU A 155 12.53 -6.82 5.35
CA LEU A 155 12.41 -5.53 4.70
C LEU A 155 13.15 -4.40 5.44
N TYR A 156 13.42 -4.52 6.73
CA TYR A 156 14.00 -3.43 7.52
C TYR A 156 15.45 -3.68 7.94
N VAL A 157 15.95 -4.91 7.81
CA VAL A 157 17.25 -5.34 8.33
C VAL A 157 18.42 -4.47 7.88
N PHE A 158 18.43 -4.01 6.62
CA PHE A 158 19.50 -3.15 6.12
C PHE A 158 19.20 -1.65 6.31
N ILE A 159 17.91 -1.26 6.39
CA ILE A 159 17.45 0.14 6.37
C ILE A 159 17.86 0.92 7.63
N ARG A 160 18.28 0.24 8.70
CA ARG A 160 18.55 0.86 10.01
C ARG A 160 17.34 1.69 10.43
N PHE A 161 16.21 0.98 10.55
CA PHE A 161 14.90 1.56 10.83
C PHE A 161 14.78 2.07 12.28
N ASP A 162 15.60 1.52 13.19
CA ASP A 162 15.53 1.71 14.65
C ASP A 162 16.54 2.71 15.24
#